data_AF-A0A8D0H021-F1
#
_entry.id   AF-A0A8D0H021-F1
#
_cell.length_a   1.000
_cell.length_b   1.000
_cell.length_c   1.000
_cell.angle_alpha   90.00
_cell.angle_beta   90.00
_cell.angle_gamma   90.00
#
_symmetry.space_group_name_H-M   'P 1'
#
loop_
_entity.id
_entity.type
_entity.pdbx_description
1 polymer ?
#
loop_
_entity_poly.entity_id
_entity_poly.type
_entity_poly.pdbx_seq_one_letter_code
_entity_poly.pdbx_strand_id
1 'polypeptide(L)'
;IRIKLFSLQRKGRPPGHTLTNDRGASGMTWDPSRLTESTTFVLGSRANKALGMGGTRGRLYIKHPHLFKYAADPQDKHWLAEQQHMRATGGKMAYLFLEEDIRELADSDDYRSSLELKLEELKPFLAPAWMAEKMRKYMEMLLHERD
;
A
#
# COMPACT_ATOMS: atom_id res chain seq x y z
N ILE A 1 -27.63 -14.49 38.98
CA ILE A 1 -27.21 -15.02 37.65
C ILE A 1 -28.35 -14.75 36.68
N ARG A 2 -28.23 -13.79 35.76
CA ARG A 2 -29.28 -13.52 34.76
C ARG A 2 -28.63 -13.03 33.46
N ILE A 3 -28.55 -13.95 32.51
CA ILE A 3 -27.99 -13.75 31.17
C ILE A 3 -29.12 -13.17 30.31
N LYS A 4 -28.93 -11.97 29.75
CA LYS A 4 -29.80 -11.42 28.70
C LYS A 4 -29.15 -11.69 27.35
N LEU A 5 -29.62 -12.72 26.65
CA LEU A 5 -29.46 -12.85 25.20
C LEU A 5 -30.41 -11.83 24.55
N PHE A 6 -29.87 -10.86 23.81
CA PHE A 6 -30.65 -10.06 22.87
C PHE A 6 -30.46 -10.64 21.47
N SER A 7 -31.51 -11.30 20.98
CA SER A 7 -31.74 -11.56 19.57
C SER A 7 -32.25 -10.26 18.94
N LEU A 8 -31.53 -9.74 17.93
CA LEU A 8 -32.02 -8.64 17.10
C LEU A 8 -32.02 -9.06 15.63
N GLN A 9 -33.21 -9.51 15.22
CA GLN A 9 -33.66 -9.63 13.84
C GLN A 9 -33.34 -8.35 13.05
N ARG A 10 -32.60 -8.47 11.94
CA ARG A 10 -32.49 -7.40 10.94
C ARG A 10 -33.36 -7.74 9.73
N LYS A 11 -34.43 -6.94 9.58
CA LYS A 11 -35.32 -6.84 8.41
C LYS A 11 -34.51 -6.51 7.14
N GLY A 12 -34.92 -7.11 6.03
CA GLY A 12 -34.30 -7.01 4.71
C GLY A 12 -34.31 -5.63 4.06
N ARG A 13 -33.42 -5.45 3.08
CA ARG A 13 -33.29 -4.28 2.20
C ARG A 13 -33.50 -4.74 0.74
N PRO A 14 -34.19 -3.95 -0.12
CA PRO A 14 -34.76 -4.39 -1.41
C PRO A 14 -33.72 -4.56 -2.54
N PRO A 15 -34.12 -5.18 -3.68
CA PRO A 15 -33.22 -5.47 -4.80
C PRO A 15 -33.12 -4.31 -5.79
N GLY A 16 -31.93 -4.17 -6.38
CA GLY A 16 -31.72 -3.51 -7.67
C GLY A 16 -31.39 -2.01 -7.61
N HIS A 17 -30.11 -1.70 -7.79
CA HIS A 17 -29.67 -0.76 -8.82
C HIS A 17 -28.27 -1.16 -9.27
N THR A 18 -28.20 -1.62 -10.52
CA THR A 18 -26.98 -1.87 -11.27
C THR A 18 -26.21 -0.56 -11.38
N LEU A 19 -25.09 -0.46 -10.69
CA LEU A 19 -24.02 0.49 -11.02
C LEU A 19 -22.80 -0.34 -11.35
N THR A 20 -22.62 -0.45 -12.66
CA THR A 20 -21.40 -0.76 -13.38
C THR A 20 -20.17 -0.21 -12.67
N ASN A 21 -19.37 -1.08 -12.06
CA ASN A 21 -17.91 -1.09 -12.19
C ASN A 21 -17.39 -2.37 -11.51
N ASP A 22 -17.40 -3.48 -12.24
CA ASP A 22 -16.75 -4.75 -11.86
C ASP A 22 -15.21 -4.59 -11.85
N ARG A 23 -14.68 -3.69 -11.01
CA ARG A 23 -13.29 -3.76 -10.53
C ARG A 23 -13.23 -4.50 -9.19
N GLY A 24 -14.04 -5.54 -9.06
CA GLY A 24 -14.12 -6.39 -7.90
C GLY A 24 -14.21 -7.85 -8.32
N ALA A 25 -13.17 -8.38 -8.96
CA ALA A 25 -13.06 -9.82 -9.21
C ALA A 25 -11.60 -10.28 -9.32
N SER A 26 -11.06 -10.71 -8.18
CA SER A 26 -10.24 -11.91 -8.04
C SER A 26 -8.82 -11.95 -8.64
N GLY A 27 -7.80 -11.77 -7.79
CA GLY A 27 -6.42 -12.18 -8.06
C GLY A 27 -5.48 -11.05 -8.47
N MET A 28 -4.67 -10.60 -7.51
CA MET A 28 -3.57 -9.62 -7.64
C MET A 28 -3.96 -8.23 -8.15
N THR A 29 -4.11 -7.29 -7.20
CA THR A 29 -4.30 -5.85 -7.46
C THR A 29 -3.06 -5.18 -8.05
N TRP A 30 -1.94 -5.89 -8.20
CA TRP A 30 -0.68 -5.39 -8.69
C TRP A 30 -0.23 -6.11 -9.96
N ASP A 31 -0.08 -5.32 -11.04
CA ASP A 31 0.33 -5.76 -12.36
C ASP A 31 1.69 -5.14 -12.74
N PRO A 32 2.68 -5.95 -13.17
CA PRO A 32 4.04 -5.50 -13.45
C PRO A 32 4.11 -4.55 -14.65
N SER A 33 3.15 -4.63 -15.59
CA SER A 33 3.07 -3.73 -16.74
C SER A 33 2.77 -2.28 -16.35
N ARG A 34 2.28 -2.04 -15.13
CA ARG A 34 2.05 -0.69 -14.58
C ARG A 34 3.33 0.00 -14.12
N LEU A 35 4.42 -0.75 -13.92
CA LEU A 35 5.72 -0.21 -13.55
C LEU A 35 6.41 0.37 -14.78
N THR A 36 6.28 1.68 -14.95
CA THR A 36 6.87 2.48 -16.02
C THR A 36 8.02 3.34 -15.49
N GLU A 37 8.77 4.00 -16.38
CA GLU A 37 9.81 4.96 -16.00
C GLU A 37 9.25 6.20 -15.29
N SER A 38 7.95 6.50 -15.46
CA SER A 38 7.24 7.58 -14.77
C SER A 38 6.62 7.15 -13.44
N THR A 39 6.74 5.88 -13.05
CA THR A 39 6.11 5.40 -11.83
C THR A 39 6.81 5.96 -10.60
N THR A 40 6.00 6.49 -9.68
CA THR A 40 6.44 7.07 -8.42
C THR A 40 6.26 6.10 -7.26
N PHE A 41 7.18 6.21 -6.30
CA PHE A 41 7.23 5.35 -5.14
C PHE A 41 7.24 6.17 -3.86
N VAL A 42 6.80 5.53 -2.77
CA VAL A 42 6.81 6.11 -1.44
C VAL A 42 7.52 5.17 -0.46
N LEU A 43 8.26 5.76 0.47
CA LEU A 43 8.86 5.02 1.57
C LEU A 43 7.78 4.53 2.54
N GLY A 44 7.89 3.30 3.01
CA GLY A 44 6.94 2.72 3.95
C GLY A 44 6.78 3.51 5.25
N SER A 45 7.83 4.16 5.74
CA SER A 45 7.73 5.06 6.90
C SER A 45 6.85 6.28 6.61
N ARG A 46 6.96 6.84 5.40
CA ARG A 46 6.15 7.97 4.91
C ARG A 46 4.71 7.55 4.67
N ALA A 47 4.50 6.41 4.01
CA ALA A 47 3.16 5.85 3.79
C ALA A 47 2.43 5.56 5.11
N ASN A 48 3.10 4.98 6.11
CA ASN A 48 2.51 4.80 7.44
C ASN A 48 2.11 6.15 8.06
N LYS A 49 2.99 7.16 7.98
CA LYS A 49 2.68 8.49 8.54
C LYS A 49 1.52 9.17 7.80
N ALA A 50 1.48 9.06 6.48
CA ALA A 50 0.44 9.64 5.64
C ALA A 50 -0.94 9.03 5.88
N LEU A 51 -1.00 7.74 6.22
CA LEU A 51 -2.25 7.04 6.50
C LEU A 51 -2.67 7.06 7.99
N GLY A 52 -2.10 7.96 8.80
CA GLY A 52 -2.38 8.03 10.25
C GLY A 52 -1.83 6.86 11.07
N MET A 53 -0.98 6.01 10.50
CA MET A 53 -0.42 4.80 11.13
C MET A 53 0.98 5.00 11.72
N GLY A 54 1.46 6.23 11.84
CA GLY A 54 2.84 6.55 12.22
C GLY A 54 3.25 6.14 13.65
N GLY A 55 2.29 5.85 14.54
CA GLY A 55 2.54 5.51 15.94
C GLY A 55 3.03 4.06 16.19
N THR A 56 2.94 3.16 15.20
CA THR A 56 3.40 1.77 15.37
C THR A 56 3.99 1.26 14.06
N ARG A 57 5.24 0.76 14.12
CA ARG A 57 5.94 0.24 12.95
C ARG A 57 5.18 -0.93 12.34
N GLY A 58 5.04 -0.89 11.02
CA GLY A 58 4.58 -2.04 10.23
C GLY A 58 3.08 -2.26 10.14
N ARG A 59 2.27 -1.34 10.66
CA ARG A 59 0.81 -1.47 10.58
C ARG A 59 0.28 -1.51 9.14
N LEU A 60 0.85 -0.72 8.23
CA LEU A 60 0.43 -0.68 6.82
C LEU A 60 0.44 -2.08 6.17
N TYR A 61 1.55 -2.80 6.21
CA TYR A 61 1.64 -4.11 5.53
C TYR A 61 0.97 -5.26 6.30
N ILE A 62 0.64 -5.08 7.58
CA ILE A 62 -0.16 -6.04 8.36
C ILE A 62 -1.65 -5.84 8.05
N LYS A 63 -2.12 -4.59 8.03
CA LYS A 63 -3.52 -4.26 7.72
C LYS A 63 -3.85 -4.51 6.25
N HIS A 64 -2.86 -4.35 5.36
CA HIS A 64 -3.01 -4.53 3.92
C HIS A 64 -2.05 -5.59 3.40
N PRO A 65 -2.31 -6.89 3.64
CA PRO A 65 -1.42 -7.98 3.20
C PRO A 65 -1.39 -8.13 1.67
N HIS A 66 -2.40 -7.61 0.96
CA HIS A 66 -2.49 -7.64 -0.50
C HIS A 66 -1.75 -6.49 -1.17
N LEU A 67 -1.37 -5.46 -0.42
CA LEU A 67 -0.62 -4.32 -0.93
C LEU A 67 0.79 -4.77 -1.33
N PHE A 68 1.18 -4.46 -2.57
CA PHE A 68 2.53 -4.76 -3.04
C PHE A 68 3.56 -4.02 -2.19
N LYS A 69 4.60 -4.74 -1.77
CA LYS A 69 5.72 -4.18 -1.01
C LYS A 69 7.03 -4.67 -1.58
N TYR A 70 7.94 -3.75 -1.83
CA TYR A 70 9.29 -4.06 -2.27
C TYR A 70 10.28 -3.79 -1.13
N ALA A 71 11.11 -4.77 -0.78
CA ALA A 71 12.17 -4.58 0.20
C ALA A 71 13.41 -4.01 -0.49
N ALA A 72 13.78 -2.78 -0.16
CA ALA A 72 14.95 -2.11 -0.72
C ALA A 72 16.25 -2.85 -0.34
N ASP A 73 17.06 -3.18 -1.34
CA ASP A 73 18.36 -3.81 -1.17
C ASP A 73 19.47 -2.78 -0.88
N PRO A 74 20.73 -3.19 -0.66
CA PRO A 74 21.82 -2.25 -0.36
C PRO A 74 22.02 -1.14 -1.40
N GLN A 75 21.89 -1.44 -2.69
CA GLN A 75 22.03 -0.46 -3.77
C GLN A 75 20.87 0.54 -3.75
N ASP A 76 19.65 0.06 -3.51
CA ASP A 76 18.48 0.94 -3.36
C ASP A 76 18.64 1.89 -2.18
N LYS A 77 19.06 1.35 -1.02
CA LYS A 77 19.25 2.14 0.20
C LYS A 77 20.33 3.20 0.03
N HIS A 78 21.40 2.90 -0.71
CA HIS A 78 22.44 3.87 -1.03
C HIS A 78 21.84 5.05 -1.81
N TRP A 79 21.16 4.77 -2.92
CA TRP A 79 20.53 5.80 -3.74
C TRP A 79 19.47 6.60 -2.96
N LEU A 80 18.63 5.93 -2.16
CA LEU A 80 17.62 6.59 -1.32
C LEU A 80 18.24 7.53 -0.27
N ALA A 81 19.45 7.22 0.21
CA ALA A 81 20.20 8.09 1.12
C ALA A 81 20.81 9.28 0.39
N GLU A 82 21.39 9.06 -0.79
CA GLU A 82 21.94 10.14 -1.64
C GLU A 82 20.87 11.15 -2.06
N GLN A 83 19.68 10.67 -2.44
CA GLN A 83 18.52 11.52 -2.77
C GLN A 83 17.81 12.09 -1.54
N GLN A 84 18.38 11.91 -0.34
CA GLN A 84 17.84 12.38 0.94
C GLN A 84 16.40 11.92 1.22
N HIS A 85 15.97 10.82 0.61
CA HIS A 85 14.66 10.23 0.87
C HIS A 85 14.64 9.53 2.23
N MET A 86 15.75 8.90 2.61
CA MET A 86 15.97 8.35 3.94
C MET A 86 17.29 8.84 4.54
N ARG A 87 17.34 8.97 5.87
CA ARG A 87 18.64 9.08 6.56
C ARG A 87 19.35 7.73 6.46
N ALA A 88 20.67 7.74 6.23
CA ALA A 88 21.52 6.55 6.25
C ALA A 88 21.38 5.83 7.59
N THR A 89 20.40 4.93 7.69
CA THR A 89 20.07 4.20 8.90
C THR A 89 20.55 2.78 8.68
N GLY A 90 21.85 2.57 8.90
CA GLY A 90 22.51 1.28 8.72
C GLY A 90 21.74 0.18 9.47
N GLY A 91 21.22 -0.78 8.72
CA GLY A 91 20.60 -2.01 9.24
C GLY A 91 19.07 -2.08 9.25
N LYS A 92 18.32 -0.97 9.08
CA LYS A 92 16.85 -1.06 9.05
C LYS A 92 16.33 -1.51 7.68
N MET A 93 15.31 -2.36 7.69
CA MET A 93 14.52 -2.72 6.51
C MET A 93 13.76 -1.47 6.03
N ALA A 94 13.83 -1.20 4.73
CA ALA A 94 13.08 -0.13 4.08
C ALA A 94 12.17 -0.76 3.03
N TYR A 95 10.86 -0.58 3.20
CA TYR A 95 9.87 -1.00 2.22
C TYR A 95 9.50 0.16 1.31
N LEU A 96 9.31 -0.13 0.04
CA LEU A 96 8.81 0.79 -0.97
C LEU A 96 7.42 0.32 -1.42
N PHE A 97 6.55 1.29 -1.64
CA PHE A 97 5.17 1.11 -2.09
C PHE A 97 4.93 1.98 -3.31
N LEU A 98 3.99 1.56 -4.16
CA LEU A 98 3.50 2.38 -5.26
C LEU A 98 2.73 3.57 -4.70
N GLU A 99 2.99 4.76 -5.22
CA GLU A 99 2.23 5.95 -4.80
C GLU A 99 0.74 5.79 -5.09
N GLU A 100 0.40 5.29 -6.28
CA GLU A 100 -0.99 5.12 -6.73
C GLU A 100 -1.78 4.22 -5.77
N ASP A 101 -1.22 3.06 -5.41
CA ASP A 101 -1.85 2.14 -4.46
C ASP A 101 -2.09 2.78 -3.09
N ILE A 102 -1.16 3.62 -2.61
CA ILE A 102 -1.33 4.30 -1.32
C ILE A 102 -2.37 5.42 -1.40
N ARG A 103 -2.47 6.12 -2.54
CA ARG A 103 -3.51 7.14 -2.77
C ARG A 103 -4.90 6.50 -2.88
N GLU A 104 -5.01 5.40 -3.61
CA GLU A 104 -6.25 4.62 -3.69
C GLU A 104 -6.66 4.14 -2.29
N LEU A 105 -5.70 3.66 -1.51
CA LEU A 105 -5.96 3.26 -0.14
C LEU A 105 -6.43 4.42 0.73
N ALA A 106 -5.86 5.61 0.57
CA ALA A 106 -6.27 6.80 1.31
C ALA A 106 -7.70 7.27 0.93
N ASP A 107 -8.13 7.03 -0.31
CA ASP A 107 -9.49 7.34 -0.79
C ASP A 107 -10.51 6.26 -0.42
N SER A 108 -10.07 5.10 0.07
CA SER A 108 -10.95 4.02 0.48
C SER A 108 -11.75 4.36 1.74
N ASP A 109 -12.90 3.70 1.95
CA ASP A 109 -13.81 3.98 3.08
C ASP A 109 -13.14 3.84 4.45
N ASP A 110 -12.13 2.97 4.55
CA ASP A 110 -11.29 2.76 5.72
C ASP A 110 -10.48 3.99 6.16
N TYR A 111 -10.19 4.91 5.22
CA TYR A 111 -9.23 6.00 5.44
C TYR A 111 -9.79 7.37 5.09
N ARG A 112 -10.63 7.51 4.06
CA ARG A 112 -11.10 8.80 3.52
C ARG A 112 -11.78 9.71 4.55
N SER A 113 -12.35 9.11 5.59
CA SER A 113 -13.03 9.84 6.69
C SER A 113 -12.11 10.11 7.89
N SER A 114 -10.83 9.74 7.82
CA SER A 114 -9.89 9.87 8.94
C SER A 114 -9.22 11.24 8.94
N LEU A 115 -9.34 11.95 10.06
CA LEU A 115 -8.63 13.22 10.31
C LEU A 115 -7.12 13.05 10.48
N GLU A 116 -6.63 11.81 10.59
CA GLU A 116 -5.21 11.49 10.72
C GLU A 116 -4.50 11.35 9.37
N LEU A 117 -5.25 11.43 8.25
CA LEU A 117 -4.67 11.43 6.92
C LEU A 117 -3.79 12.67 6.70
N LYS A 118 -2.56 12.43 6.26
CA LYS A 118 -1.54 13.45 5.99
C LYS A 118 -0.86 13.15 4.66
N LEU A 119 -1.58 13.29 3.56
CA LEU A 119 -1.05 12.98 2.23
C LEU A 119 0.21 13.78 1.87
N GLU A 120 0.39 14.97 2.46
CA GLU A 120 1.63 15.76 2.38
C GLU A 120 2.89 15.01 2.85
N GLU A 121 2.73 14.01 3.71
CA GLU A 121 3.84 13.21 4.24
C GLU A 121 4.31 12.12 3.27
N LEU A 122 3.53 11.79 2.23
CA LEU A 122 3.89 10.74 1.27
C LEU A 122 5.23 11.02 0.61
N LYS A 123 5.46 12.28 0.21
CA LYS A 123 6.66 12.77 -0.48
C LYS A 123 7.16 11.72 -1.50
N PRO A 124 6.36 11.47 -2.55
CA PRO A 124 6.70 10.51 -3.59
C PRO A 124 8.00 10.87 -4.30
N PHE A 125 8.64 9.88 -4.89
CA PHE A 125 9.82 10.09 -5.71
C PHE A 125 9.80 9.20 -6.95
N LEU A 126 10.43 9.67 -8.02
CA LEU A 126 10.68 8.87 -9.21
C LEU A 126 11.89 7.98 -8.95
N ALA A 127 11.69 6.66 -9.06
CA ALA A 127 12.79 5.72 -8.95
C ALA A 127 13.62 5.74 -10.26
N PRO A 128 14.93 5.53 -10.18
CA PRO A 128 15.74 5.37 -11.38
C PRO A 128 15.37 4.08 -12.11
N ALA A 129 15.56 4.05 -13.44
CA ALA A 129 15.14 2.92 -14.29
C ALA A 129 15.58 1.56 -13.72
N TRP A 130 16.85 1.42 -13.33
CA TRP A 130 17.39 0.17 -12.77
C TRP A 130 16.65 -0.30 -11.49
N MET A 131 16.12 0.61 -10.68
CA MET A 131 15.35 0.28 -9.47
C MET A 131 13.93 -0.15 -9.85
N ALA A 132 13.30 0.57 -10.78
CA ALA A 132 11.98 0.21 -11.30
C ALA A 132 12.01 -1.16 -12.00
N GLU A 133 13.08 -1.47 -12.75
CA GLU A 133 13.27 -2.78 -13.37
C GLU A 133 13.39 -3.92 -12.35
N LYS A 134 14.11 -3.71 -11.24
CA LYS A 134 14.18 -4.70 -10.15
C LYS A 134 12.82 -4.94 -9.52
N MET A 135 12.05 -3.88 -9.29
CA MET A 135 10.71 -3.99 -8.74
C MET A 135 9.77 -4.74 -9.68
N ARG A 136 9.88 -4.49 -11.00
CA ARG A 136 9.10 -5.20 -12.03
C ARG A 136 9.40 -6.68 -12.01
N LYS A 137 10.68 -7.07 -12.06
CA LYS A 137 11.10 -8.47 -11.97
C LYS A 137 10.64 -9.13 -10.66
N TYR A 138 10.71 -8.41 -9.55
CA TYR A 138 10.23 -8.90 -8.26
C TYR A 138 8.71 -9.15 -8.27
N MET A 139 7.96 -8.23 -8.87
CA MET A 139 6.51 -8.35 -9.03
C MET A 139 6.14 -9.55 -9.93
N GLU A 140 6.84 -9.72 -11.05
CA GLU A 140 6.69 -10.88 -11.93
C GLU A 140 7.01 -12.19 -11.20
N MET A 141 8.08 -12.23 -10.42
CA MET A 141 8.45 -13.42 -9.63
C MET A 141 7.36 -13.80 -8.62
N LEU A 142 6.80 -12.82 -7.89
CA LEU A 142 5.73 -13.08 -6.93
C LEU A 142 4.42 -13.56 -7.60
N LEU A 143 4.19 -13.20 -8.86
CA LEU A 143 3.07 -13.72 -9.67
C LEU A 143 3.31 -15.19 -10.03
N HIS A 144 4.53 -15.56 -10.44
CA HIS A 144 4.89 -16.92 -10.83
C HIS A 144 4.98 -17.89 -9.65
N GLU A 145 5.44 -17.46 -8.47
CA GLU A 145 5.50 -18.31 -7.27
C GLU A 145 4.12 -18.73 -6.73
N ARG A 146 3.03 -18.21 -7.31
CA ARG A 146 1.65 -18.46 -6.88
C ARG A 146 0.86 -19.37 -7.83
N ASP A 147 1.45 -19.75 -8.96
CA ASP A 147 0.93 -20.75 -9.91
C ASP A 147 1.48 -22.15 -9.55
#